data_AF-A0A821WNG5-F1
#
_entry.id   AF-A0A821WNG5-F1
#
_cell.length_a   1.000
_cell.length_b   1.000
_cell.length_c   1.000
_cell.angle_alpha   90.00
_cell.angle_beta   90.00
_cell.angle_gamma   90.00
#
_symmetry.space_group_name_H-M   'P 1'
#
loop_
_entity.id
_entity.type
_entity.pdbx_description
1 polymer ?
#
loop_
_entity_poly.entity_id
_entity_poly.type
_entity_poly.pdbx_seq_one_letter_code
_entity_poly.pdbx_strand_id
1 'polypeptide(L)' 'MYLVIILSLFCYCQSTKLPNLVGNILLTRLESPYDASGDTIIPYDSTVTIESGTILRFPRGAQLIVRGRFLAK' A
#
# COMPACT_ATOMS: atom_id res chain seq x y z
N MET A 1 15.60 -34.88 4.12
CA MET A 1 15.87 -33.44 3.91
C MET A 1 15.01 -32.95 2.74
N TYR A 2 13.69 -32.95 2.90
CA TYR A 2 12.70 -32.38 1.98
C TYR A 2 11.36 -32.29 2.73
N LEU A 3 10.90 -31.08 3.05
CA LEU A 3 9.54 -30.73 3.45
C LEU A 3 9.59 -29.19 3.60
N VAL A 4 8.97 -28.36 2.78
CA VAL A 4 7.53 -28.23 2.59
C VAL A 4 7.31 -27.51 1.26
N ILE A 5 6.89 -28.26 0.24
CA ILE A 5 6.06 -27.73 -0.86
C ILE A 5 4.68 -28.28 -0.56
N ILE A 6 3.81 -27.49 0.08
CA ILE A 6 2.38 -27.79 0.15
C ILE A 6 1.68 -26.59 -0.50
N LEU A 7 1.23 -26.81 -1.73
CA LEU A 7 0.24 -25.98 -2.40
C LEU A 7 -1.06 -25.96 -1.58
N SER A 8 -1.76 -24.83 -1.64
CA SER A 8 -3.14 -24.54 -1.19
C SER A 8 -3.33 -24.06 0.26
N LEU A 9 -4.10 -22.96 0.42
CA LEU A 9 -4.53 -22.25 1.66
C LEU A 9 -3.78 -21.01 2.20
N PHE A 10 -3.10 -20.24 1.34
CA PHE A 10 -3.09 -18.78 1.56
C PHE A 10 -4.11 -18.15 0.63
N CYS A 11 -5.39 -18.19 1.00
CA CYS A 11 -6.22 -17.03 0.71
C CYS A 11 -5.64 -15.92 1.59
N TYR A 12 -4.54 -15.32 1.13
CA TYR A 12 -4.00 -14.14 1.75
C TYR A 12 -5.00 -13.03 1.44
N CYS A 13 -6.05 -12.92 2.27
CA CYS A 13 -6.83 -11.70 2.43
C CYS A 13 -5.95 -10.67 3.13
N GLN A 14 -4.72 -10.49 2.65
CA GLN A 14 -3.75 -9.60 3.25
C GLN A 14 -4.16 -8.22 2.80
N SER A 15 -4.82 -7.52 3.70
CA SER A 15 -4.70 -6.09 3.63
C SER A 15 -3.43 -5.69 4.35
N THR A 16 -2.55 -5.04 3.61
CA THR A 16 -1.32 -4.50 4.19
C THR A 16 -1.65 -3.16 4.83
N LYS A 17 -1.21 -2.91 6.06
CA LYS A 17 -1.32 -1.56 6.64
C LYS A 17 -0.53 -0.59 5.75
N LEU A 18 -1.15 0.54 5.40
CA LEU A 18 -0.47 1.57 4.64
C LEU A 18 0.78 2.05 5.42
N PRO A 19 1.98 1.97 4.83
CA PRO A 19 3.19 2.42 5.49
C PRO A 19 3.20 3.95 5.61
N ASN A 20 4.08 4.47 6.46
CA ASN A 20 4.29 5.90 6.57
C ASN A 20 4.88 6.43 5.25
N LEU A 21 4.21 7.35 4.56
CA LEU A 21 4.57 7.82 3.22
C LEU A 21 5.71 8.86 3.21
N VAL A 22 6.75 8.63 4.01
CA VAL A 22 7.94 9.49 4.13
C VAL A 22 9.07 8.92 3.26
N GLY A 23 9.59 9.72 2.31
CA GLY A 23 10.64 9.32 1.38
C GLY A 23 10.11 8.73 0.06
N ASN A 24 10.84 7.78 -0.52
CA ASN A 24 10.48 7.12 -1.78
C ASN A 24 9.79 5.78 -1.48
N ILE A 25 8.48 5.70 -1.69
CA ILE A 25 7.67 4.52 -1.41
C ILE A 25 7.06 4.00 -2.70
N LEU A 26 7.13 2.68 -2.88
CA LEU A 26 6.50 1.98 -3.99
C LEU A 26 5.42 1.05 -3.43
N LEU A 27 4.16 1.31 -3.81
CA LEU A 27 3.00 0.50 -3.46
C LEU A 27 2.72 -0.46 -4.62
N THR A 28 2.80 -1.76 -4.33
CA THR A 28 2.69 -2.81 -5.35
C THR A 28 1.29 -3.41 -5.39
N ARG A 29 0.90 -3.92 -6.55
CA ARG A 29 -0.38 -4.64 -6.68
C ARG A 29 -0.39 -5.96 -5.91
N LEU A 30 0.77 -6.56 -5.67
CA LEU A 30 0.90 -7.86 -4.98
C LEU A 30 0.55 -7.77 -3.49
N GLU A 31 0.77 -6.61 -2.89
CA GLU A 31 0.51 -6.35 -1.47
C GLU A 31 -0.81 -5.61 -1.22
N SER A 32 -1.53 -5.27 -2.30
CA SER A 32 -2.85 -4.68 -2.28
C SER A 32 -3.90 -5.69 -1.76
N PRO A 33 -4.91 -5.25 -1.00
CA PRO A 33 -5.27 -3.86 -0.68
C PRO A 33 -4.45 -3.25 0.47
N TYR A 34 -4.14 -1.96 0.37
CA TYR A 34 -3.51 -1.21 1.47
C TYR A 34 -4.56 -0.49 2.32
N ASP A 35 -4.57 -0.74 3.63
CA ASP A 35 -5.47 -0.10 4.59
C ASP A 35 -4.81 1.12 5.25
N ALA A 36 -5.36 2.30 4.99
CA ALA A 36 -5.01 3.48 5.76
C ALA A 36 -5.68 3.42 7.14
N SER A 37 -4.95 3.75 8.21
CA SER A 37 -5.54 3.86 9.54
C SER A 37 -6.23 5.21 9.79
N GLY A 38 -6.11 6.16 8.87
CA GLY A 38 -6.62 7.53 9.00
C GLY A 38 -6.12 8.42 7.87
N ASP A 39 -5.96 9.70 8.15
CA ASP A 39 -5.43 10.67 7.19
C ASP A 39 -4.03 10.28 6.75
N THR A 40 -3.84 10.33 5.44
CA THR A 40 -2.60 9.94 4.78
C THR A 40 -1.98 11.18 4.17
N ILE A 41 -0.81 11.56 4.67
CA ILE A 41 -0.10 12.75 4.21
C ILE A 41 1.18 12.33 3.50
N ILE A 42 1.34 12.77 2.26
CA ILE A 42 2.59 12.65 1.50
C ILE A 42 3.32 13.99 1.64
N PRO A 43 4.39 14.10 2.45
CA PRO A 43 5.11 15.36 2.64
C PRO A 43 5.88 15.79 1.38
N TYR A 44 6.35 17.05 1.35
CA TYR A 44 6.95 17.71 0.17
C TYR A 44 8.17 16.96 -0.41
N ASP A 45 8.94 16.27 0.42
CA ASP A 45 10.14 15.52 0.01
C ASP A 45 9.87 14.02 -0.23
N SER A 46 8.60 13.61 -0.24
CA SER A 46 8.22 12.24 -0.52
C SER A 46 7.77 12.04 -1.96
N THR A 47 8.14 10.87 -2.50
CA THR A 47 7.59 10.36 -3.75
C THR A 47 6.91 9.04 -3.48
N VAL A 48 5.61 8.98 -3.72
CA VAL A 48 4.83 7.74 -3.62
C VAL A 48 4.50 7.30 -5.04
N THR A 49 4.96 6.10 -5.39
CA THR A 49 4.65 5.45 -6.65
C THR A 49 3.66 4.33 -6.41
N ILE A 50 2.58 4.31 -7.17
CA ILE A 50 1.53 3.29 -7.10
C ILE A 50 1.49 2.55 -8.42
N GLU A 51 1.62 1.23 -8.34
CA GLU A 51 1.41 0.36 -9.49
C GLU A 51 -0.08 0.27 -9.85
N SER A 52 -0.35 0.19 -11.15
CA SER A 52 -1.69 0.02 -11.69
C SER A 52 -2.37 -1.22 -11.10
N GLY A 53 -3.62 -1.03 -10.69
CA GLY A 53 -4.41 -2.07 -10.01
C GLY A 53 -4.18 -2.18 -8.50
N THR A 54 -3.33 -1.34 -7.91
CA THR A 54 -3.21 -1.23 -6.45
C THR A 54 -4.43 -0.56 -5.85
N ILE A 55 -4.99 -1.14 -4.80
CA ILE A 55 -6.19 -0.64 -4.10
C ILE A 55 -5.77 -0.02 -2.77
N LEU A 56 -6.11 1.25 -2.58
CA LEU A 56 -6.00 1.96 -1.30
C LEU A 56 -7.37 2.06 -0.65
N ARG A 57 -7.49 1.60 0.59
CA ARG A 57 -8.72 1.66 1.38
C ARG A 57 -8.55 2.70 2.47
N PHE A 58 -9.42 3.71 2.42
CA PHE A 58 -9.46 4.78 3.41
C PHE A 58 -10.68 4.60 4.31
N PRO A 59 -10.55 4.76 5.63
CA PRO A 59 -11.68 4.77 6.52
C PRO A 59 -12.55 6.00 6.25
N ARG A 60 -13.83 5.94 6.64
CA ARG A 60 -14.75 7.07 6.42
C ARG A 60 -14.20 8.35 7.05
N GLY A 61 -14.15 9.41 6.25
CA GLY A 61 -13.67 10.72 6.69
C GLY A 61 -12.15 10.91 6.58
N ALA A 62 -11.38 9.87 6.25
CA ALA A 62 -9.95 10.03 6.02
C ALA A 62 -9.67 10.74 4.69
N GLN A 63 -8.63 11.57 4.71
CA GLN A 63 -8.18 12.33 3.55
C GLN A 63 -6.81 11.85 3.08
N LEU A 64 -6.62 11.85 1.76
CA LEU A 64 -5.31 11.73 1.15
C LEU A 64 -4.81 13.14 0.80
N ILE A 65 -3.79 13.60 1.52
CA ILE A 65 -3.20 14.93 1.34
C ILE A 65 -1.85 14.76 0.67
N VAL A 66 -1.77 15.16 -0.60
CA VAL A 66 -0.53 15.10 -1.38
C VAL A 66 0.14 16.46 -1.35
N ARG A 67 1.26 16.57 -0.63
CA ARG A 67 2.15 17.74 -0.63
C ARG A 67 3.40 17.52 -1.47
N GLY A 68 3.86 16.27 -1.56
CA GLY A 68 4.98 15.85 -2.40
C GLY A 68 4.54 15.34 -3.77
N ARG A 69 5.13 14.22 -4.20
CA ARG A 69 4.87 13.60 -5.50
C ARG A 69 4.04 12.33 -5.36
N PHE A 70 3.00 12.22 -6.17
CA PHE A 70 2.15 11.03 -6.30
C PHE A 70 2.17 10.58 -7.76
N LEU A 71 2.73 9.38 -8.01
CA LEU A 71 2.89 8.81 -9.34
C LEU A 71 2.05 7.54 -9.44
N ALA A 72 1.04 7.54 -10.30
CA ALA A 72 0.34 6.33 -10.70
C ALA A 72 0.93 5.82 -12.01
N LYS A 73 1.39 4.57 -12.05
CA LYS A 73 2.02 3.95 -13.23
C LYS A 73 1.32 2.67 -13.63
#